data_AF-A0A974TI28-F1
#
_entry.id   AF-A0A974TI28-F1
#
_cell.length_a   1.000
_cell.length_b   1.000
_cell.length_c   1.000
_cell.angle_alpha   90.00
_cell.angle_beta   90.00
_cell.angle_gamma   90.00
#
_symmetry.space_group_name_H-M   'P 1'
#
loop_
_entity.id
_entity.type
_entity.pdbx_description
1 polymer ?
#
loop_
_entity_poly.entity_id
_entity_poly.type
_entity_poly.pdbx_seq_one_letter_code
_entity_poly.pdbx_strand_id
1 'polypeptide(L)'
;MYVDIVSAFDELDRLRPDWEAVYDADPESHYFMSWNWMRRYLETRGNWHVLAARPAEGTAYVAFLPLQIRLDFEPGHGFYNAIHMAGMPFSVYSGILSLPEQMDDAMAAFAASLQTFNWRRFNLDEIYLSDERLQALIGSFPRADFVPAKVVRASHITDAGEDIDHDAYVYIPLEDDFETFLSTRLSPKTRRNARWALRDLANGKHGMHITHTTSETFEQNLETFYAMWNAQWGARQPEYAAGIIDGCRKMLRGSLDDGSLFVPVLWEEDRAVAAQILYLDHKKKTMHCFIGGRDSEAQSHSPGFALHCYCLRWAIENGFRVYDFGTGDYAYKFTFGAEQHQVERRRVMTVSERNIGDRLDPRSLDAVCTRASHMAAKGDLENAALCCRQILAADPDHARGRALWANLETARRRPANAGELDTLMQTAVNDHRQGALDRAASGYRRVIEAEPTHFAAHHQLALVLLQQGKFDAAQSKVTEALALRPEDAAAHCTCGNILAALKRDEAALASYDRAIALSPGYATAFNNRGNVLRRMGRLDEAVESYSHALEKVPDYAQAALNKAAVLAELHAVEPV
;
A
#
# COMPACT_ATOMS: atom_id res chain seq x y z
N MET A 1 22.11 -14.18 -20.26
CA MET A 1 21.60 -15.44 -19.65
C MET A 1 20.16 -15.69 -20.07
N TYR A 2 19.71 -16.94 -19.98
CA TYR A 2 18.30 -17.32 -20.11
C TYR A 2 17.62 -17.22 -18.74
N VAL A 3 16.37 -16.75 -18.72
CA VAL A 3 15.55 -16.67 -17.50
C VAL A 3 14.24 -17.39 -17.74
N ASP A 4 14.02 -18.44 -16.96
CA ASP A 4 12.76 -19.18 -16.96
C ASP A 4 11.84 -18.57 -15.89
N ILE A 5 10.58 -18.31 -16.25
CA ILE A 5 9.56 -17.76 -15.34
C ILE A 5 8.73 -18.93 -14.81
N VAL A 6 9.04 -19.36 -13.59
CA VAL A 6 8.40 -20.50 -12.95
C VAL A 6 7.20 -20.05 -12.13
N SER A 7 6.04 -20.65 -12.37
CA SER A 7 4.79 -20.35 -11.67
C SER A 7 3.97 -21.60 -11.29
N ALA A 8 4.51 -22.79 -11.50
CA ALA A 8 3.90 -24.07 -11.14
C ALA A 8 4.76 -24.81 -10.11
N PHE A 9 4.12 -25.47 -9.14
CA PHE A 9 4.83 -26.15 -8.05
C PHE A 9 5.71 -27.32 -8.55
N ASP A 10 5.25 -28.10 -9.54
CA ASP A 10 6.05 -29.20 -10.11
C ASP A 10 7.33 -28.70 -10.80
N GLU A 11 7.31 -27.50 -11.38
CA GLU A 11 8.48 -26.87 -11.98
C GLU A 11 9.39 -26.26 -10.91
N LEU A 12 8.79 -25.59 -9.92
CA LEU A 12 9.50 -25.06 -8.76
C LEU A 12 10.28 -26.16 -8.07
N ASP A 13 9.65 -27.29 -7.77
CA ASP A 13 10.27 -28.43 -7.07
C ASP A 13 11.48 -29.01 -7.83
N ARG A 14 11.54 -28.87 -9.16
CA ARG A 14 12.71 -29.26 -9.97
C ARG A 14 13.89 -28.32 -9.79
N LEU A 15 13.67 -27.08 -9.35
CA LEU A 15 14.75 -26.12 -9.08
C LEU A 15 15.53 -26.45 -7.80
N ARG A 16 15.00 -27.30 -6.93
CA ARG A 16 15.56 -27.55 -5.59
C ARG A 16 17.07 -27.84 -5.58
N PRO A 17 17.62 -28.77 -6.39
CA PRO A 17 19.05 -29.09 -6.31
C PRO A 17 19.93 -27.88 -6.62
N ASP A 18 19.59 -27.13 -7.67
CA ASP A 18 20.32 -25.93 -8.07
C ASP A 18 20.11 -24.80 -7.04
N TRP A 19 18.90 -24.65 -6.49
CA TRP A 19 18.61 -23.68 -5.45
C TRP A 19 19.45 -23.90 -4.20
N GLU A 20 19.51 -25.14 -3.70
CA GLU A 20 20.31 -25.48 -2.54
C GLU A 20 21.82 -25.28 -2.80
N ALA A 21 22.30 -25.59 -4.02
CA ALA A 21 23.68 -25.34 -4.40
C ALA A 21 24.03 -23.85 -4.45
N VAL A 22 23.18 -23.03 -5.08
CA VAL A 22 23.36 -21.57 -5.14
C VAL A 22 23.26 -20.96 -3.74
N TYR A 23 22.31 -21.40 -2.93
CA TYR A 23 22.19 -20.98 -1.53
C TYR A 23 23.48 -21.24 -0.74
N ASP A 24 24.07 -22.42 -0.90
CA ASP A 24 25.29 -22.76 -0.16
C ASP A 24 26.47 -21.87 -0.58
N ALA A 25 26.60 -21.60 -1.88
CA ALA A 25 27.68 -20.82 -2.46
C ALA A 25 27.55 -19.30 -2.30
N ASP A 26 26.33 -18.75 -2.26
CA ASP A 26 26.10 -17.31 -2.22
C ASP A 26 26.45 -16.73 -0.83
N PRO A 27 27.42 -15.79 -0.73
CA PRO A 27 27.82 -15.18 0.54
C PRO A 27 26.75 -14.26 1.14
N GLU A 28 25.78 -13.79 0.35
CA GLU A 28 24.70 -12.90 0.80
C GLU A 28 23.40 -13.65 1.10
N SER A 29 23.38 -14.98 0.93
CA SER A 29 22.20 -15.78 1.23
C SER A 29 21.99 -15.95 2.74
N HIS A 30 20.72 -16.07 3.12
CA HIS A 30 20.27 -16.18 4.51
C HIS A 30 18.99 -17.02 4.59
N TYR A 31 18.59 -17.43 5.80
CA TYR A 31 17.51 -18.40 6.02
C TYR A 31 16.22 -18.18 5.21
N PHE A 32 15.76 -16.93 5.10
CA PHE A 32 14.54 -16.59 4.34
C PHE A 32 14.66 -16.75 2.81
N MET A 33 15.85 -17.09 2.31
CA MET A 33 16.10 -17.51 0.92
C MET A 33 16.31 -19.02 0.81
N SER A 34 16.32 -19.75 1.93
CA SER A 34 16.47 -21.20 1.92
C SER A 34 15.30 -21.88 1.20
N TRP A 35 15.57 -23.03 0.59
CA TRP A 35 14.56 -23.78 -0.14
C TRP A 35 13.33 -24.08 0.74
N ASN A 36 13.55 -24.67 1.92
CA ASN A 36 12.46 -25.08 2.82
C ASN A 36 11.56 -23.90 3.20
N TRP A 37 12.15 -22.74 3.48
CA TRP A 37 11.40 -21.56 3.84
C TRP A 37 10.67 -20.97 2.62
N MET A 38 11.39 -20.68 1.53
CA MET A 38 10.79 -20.02 0.36
C MET A 38 9.69 -20.88 -0.27
N ARG A 39 9.94 -22.18 -0.44
CA ARG A 39 8.97 -23.11 -1.03
C ARG A 39 7.67 -23.16 -0.23
N ARG A 40 7.75 -23.13 1.11
CA ARG A 40 6.58 -23.12 2.00
C ARG A 40 5.89 -21.76 2.00
N TYR A 41 6.65 -20.67 1.95
CA TYR A 41 6.11 -19.32 1.84
C TYR A 41 5.24 -19.18 0.59
N LEU A 42 5.72 -19.67 -0.56
CA LEU A 42 5.00 -19.59 -1.83
C LEU A 42 3.67 -20.36 -1.83
N GLU A 43 3.53 -21.44 -1.04
CA GLU A 43 2.24 -22.14 -0.86
C GLU A 43 1.17 -21.29 -0.17
N THR A 44 1.59 -20.28 0.59
CA THR A 44 0.69 -19.37 1.30
C THR A 44 0.33 -18.14 0.48
N ARG A 45 0.76 -18.09 -0.78
CA ARG A 45 0.62 -16.92 -1.65
C ARG A 45 -0.05 -17.30 -2.96
N GLY A 46 -0.87 -16.39 -3.47
CA GLY A 46 -1.34 -16.41 -4.85
C GLY A 46 -0.43 -15.57 -5.74
N ASN A 47 -0.48 -15.87 -7.04
CA ASN A 47 0.20 -15.10 -8.10
C ASN A 47 1.70 -14.86 -7.83
N TRP A 48 2.37 -15.91 -7.36
CA TRP A 48 3.81 -15.95 -7.17
C TRP A 48 4.53 -16.41 -8.43
N HIS A 49 5.79 -16.00 -8.57
CA HIS A 49 6.67 -16.38 -9.68
C HIS A 49 8.09 -16.52 -9.15
N VAL A 50 8.91 -17.37 -9.77
CA VAL A 50 10.36 -17.40 -9.56
C VAL A 50 11.02 -17.17 -10.91
N LEU A 51 11.86 -16.14 -11.01
CA LEU A 51 12.77 -16.00 -12.14
C LEU A 51 14.01 -16.84 -11.84
N ALA A 52 14.24 -17.87 -12.64
CA ALA A 52 15.40 -18.77 -12.49
C ALA A 52 16.34 -18.56 -13.67
N ALA A 53 17.57 -18.09 -13.42
CA ALA A 53 18.52 -17.76 -14.47
C ALA A 53 19.55 -18.87 -14.68
N ARG A 54 19.92 -19.10 -15.95
CA ARG A 54 20.96 -20.05 -16.36
C ARG A 54 21.79 -19.50 -17.52
N PRO A 55 23.08 -19.86 -17.62
CA PRO A 55 23.94 -19.38 -18.70
C PRO A 55 23.44 -19.74 -20.10
N ALA A 56 22.98 -20.98 -20.28
CA ALA A 56 22.48 -21.49 -21.55
C ALA A 56 21.31 -22.46 -21.36
N GLU A 57 20.59 -22.76 -22.44
CA GLU A 57 19.57 -23.78 -22.42
C GLU A 57 20.19 -25.17 -22.11
N GLY A 58 19.52 -25.96 -21.27
CA GLY A 58 19.97 -27.26 -20.76
C GLY A 58 20.96 -27.21 -19.59
N THR A 59 21.47 -26.04 -19.18
CA THR A 59 22.41 -25.95 -18.04
C THR A 59 21.70 -25.76 -16.71
N ALA A 60 22.41 -26.04 -15.61
CA ALA A 60 21.96 -25.76 -14.25
C ALA A 60 21.63 -24.28 -14.04
N TYR A 61 20.69 -24.00 -13.15
CA TYR A 61 20.36 -22.64 -12.73
C TYR A 61 21.42 -22.11 -11.77
N VAL A 62 21.74 -20.83 -11.91
CA VAL A 62 22.82 -20.15 -11.18
C VAL A 62 22.32 -18.96 -10.36
N ALA A 63 21.06 -18.57 -10.50
CA ALA A 63 20.46 -17.50 -9.73
C ALA A 63 18.94 -17.62 -9.65
N PHE A 64 18.34 -17.09 -8.58
CA PHE A 64 16.90 -17.12 -8.34
C PHE A 64 16.40 -15.79 -7.78
N LEU A 65 15.35 -15.25 -8.40
CA LEU A 65 14.61 -14.08 -7.94
C LEU A 65 13.14 -14.46 -7.70
N PRO A 66 12.75 -14.70 -6.44
CA PRO A 66 11.38 -15.07 -6.08
C PRO A 66 10.51 -13.81 -5.91
N LEU A 67 9.31 -13.81 -6.51
CA LEU A 67 8.47 -12.62 -6.69
C LEU A 67 6.99 -12.91 -6.43
N GLN A 68 6.23 -11.84 -6.20
CA GLN A 68 4.77 -11.86 -6.20
C GLN A 68 4.22 -10.67 -7.01
N ILE A 69 3.25 -10.94 -7.89
CA ILE A 69 2.48 -9.88 -8.54
C ILE A 69 1.28 -9.54 -7.64
N ARG A 70 1.27 -8.32 -7.12
CA ARG A 70 0.18 -7.72 -6.35
C ARG A 70 -0.61 -6.71 -7.19
N LEU A 71 -1.80 -6.39 -6.69
CA LEU A 71 -2.78 -5.53 -7.33
C LEU A 71 -3.10 -4.35 -6.42
N ASP A 72 -2.70 -3.17 -6.86
CA ASP A 72 -3.11 -1.89 -6.28
C ASP A 72 -4.37 -1.41 -7.00
N PHE A 73 -5.38 -0.96 -6.26
CA PHE A 73 -6.63 -0.43 -6.81
C PHE A 73 -6.76 1.05 -6.54
N GLU A 74 -7.09 1.82 -7.56
CA GLU A 74 -7.38 3.25 -7.46
C GLU A 74 -8.81 3.51 -8.00
N PRO A 75 -9.74 4.00 -7.16
CA PRO A 75 -11.10 4.31 -7.62
C PRO A 75 -11.10 5.20 -8.85
N GLY A 76 -11.90 4.85 -9.86
CA GLY A 76 -11.98 5.59 -11.13
C GLY A 76 -10.85 5.31 -12.13
N HIS A 77 -9.71 4.75 -11.69
CA HIS A 77 -8.56 4.42 -12.55
C HIS A 77 -8.33 2.92 -12.71
N GLY A 78 -8.81 2.10 -11.77
CA GLY A 78 -8.80 0.65 -11.86
C GLY A 78 -7.59 0.03 -11.16
N PHE A 79 -7.16 -1.13 -11.64
CA PHE A 79 -6.03 -1.86 -11.08
C PHE A 79 -4.71 -1.50 -11.75
N TYR A 80 -3.64 -1.56 -10.96
CA TYR A 80 -2.25 -1.56 -11.40
C TYR A 80 -1.53 -2.79 -10.86
N ASN A 81 -0.54 -3.25 -11.60
CA ASN A 81 0.31 -4.35 -11.19
C ASN A 81 1.53 -3.80 -10.45
N ALA A 82 1.80 -4.38 -9.28
CA ALA A 82 3.01 -4.14 -8.51
C ALA A 82 3.74 -5.47 -8.32
N ILE A 83 5.02 -5.53 -8.69
CA ILE A 83 5.87 -6.68 -8.36
C ILE A 83 6.48 -6.43 -6.98
N HIS A 84 6.42 -7.44 -6.11
CA HIS A 84 7.08 -7.43 -4.81
C HIS A 84 8.03 -8.62 -4.70
N MET A 85 9.10 -8.45 -3.95
CA MET A 85 9.93 -9.57 -3.50
C MET A 85 9.07 -10.58 -2.72
N ALA A 86 9.28 -11.88 -2.98
CA ALA A 86 8.69 -12.89 -2.14
C ALA A 86 9.37 -12.91 -0.76
N GLY A 87 8.61 -13.34 0.24
CA GLY A 87 9.01 -13.49 1.62
C GLY A 87 8.28 -12.53 2.57
N MET A 88 7.89 -11.36 2.08
CA MET A 88 7.18 -10.38 2.90
C MET A 88 5.70 -10.75 3.17
N PRO A 89 5.13 -10.46 4.35
CA PRO A 89 5.75 -9.77 5.49
C PRO A 89 6.31 -10.73 6.55
N PHE A 90 6.65 -11.97 6.19
CA PHE A 90 7.01 -13.01 7.17
C PHE A 90 8.51 -13.31 7.25
N SER A 91 9.31 -12.80 6.30
CA SER A 91 10.76 -12.76 6.40
C SER A 91 11.20 -11.54 7.21
N VAL A 92 12.35 -11.67 7.89
CA VAL A 92 13.03 -10.52 8.53
C VAL A 92 13.61 -9.59 7.46
N TYR A 93 14.18 -10.14 6.39
CA TYR A 93 14.52 -9.43 5.14
C TYR A 93 14.37 -10.38 3.94
N SER A 94 14.17 -9.80 2.76
CA SER A 94 14.15 -10.50 1.47
C SER A 94 15.53 -10.45 0.79
N GLY A 95 15.72 -11.22 -0.28
CA GLY A 95 17.00 -11.31 -0.99
C GLY A 95 16.90 -11.94 -2.37
N ILE A 96 18.05 -12.01 -3.05
CA ILE A 96 18.21 -12.57 -4.40
C ILE A 96 19.40 -13.52 -4.39
N LEU A 97 19.19 -14.76 -4.83
CA LEU A 97 20.23 -15.77 -4.89
C LEU A 97 21.01 -15.67 -6.19
N SER A 98 22.33 -15.73 -6.13
CA SER A 98 23.19 -15.90 -7.30
C SER A 98 24.54 -16.53 -6.94
N LEU A 99 25.08 -17.37 -7.82
CA LEU A 99 26.50 -17.72 -7.74
C LEU A 99 27.34 -16.44 -7.86
N PRO A 100 28.37 -16.24 -7.00
CA PRO A 100 29.14 -14.99 -6.98
C PRO A 100 29.70 -14.59 -8.34
N GLU A 101 30.22 -15.55 -9.09
CA GLU A 101 30.83 -15.34 -10.41
C GLU A 101 29.83 -15.07 -11.54
N GLN A 102 28.53 -15.22 -11.27
CA GLN A 102 27.44 -15.01 -12.23
C GLN A 102 26.55 -13.81 -11.83
N MET A 103 26.89 -13.09 -10.76
CA MET A 103 26.03 -12.10 -10.11
C MET A 103 25.59 -10.97 -11.06
N ASP A 104 26.52 -10.31 -11.75
CA ASP A 104 26.20 -9.19 -12.66
C ASP A 104 25.29 -9.61 -13.81
N ASP A 105 25.65 -10.70 -14.49
CA ASP A 105 24.89 -11.23 -15.63
C ASP A 105 23.49 -11.69 -15.19
N ALA A 106 23.36 -12.28 -14.00
CA ALA A 106 22.08 -12.69 -13.43
C ALA A 106 21.20 -11.48 -13.09
N MET A 107 21.75 -10.44 -12.44
CA MET A 107 20.99 -9.25 -12.08
C MET A 107 20.50 -8.50 -13.33
N ALA A 108 21.34 -8.37 -14.35
CA ALA A 108 20.97 -7.78 -15.63
C ALA A 108 19.88 -8.61 -16.34
N ALA A 109 20.00 -9.95 -16.32
CA ALA A 109 19.01 -10.84 -16.91
C ALA A 109 17.66 -10.78 -16.17
N PHE A 110 17.66 -10.68 -14.84
CA PHE A 110 16.44 -10.48 -14.06
C PHE A 110 15.77 -9.14 -14.37
N ALA A 111 16.53 -8.05 -14.46
CA ALA A 111 15.98 -6.74 -14.85
C ALA A 111 15.37 -6.78 -16.25
N ALA A 112 16.02 -7.44 -17.22
CA ALA A 112 15.49 -7.62 -18.56
C ALA A 112 14.21 -8.47 -18.56
N SER A 113 14.20 -9.58 -17.80
CA SER A 113 13.01 -10.43 -17.67
C SER A 113 11.85 -9.69 -17.01
N LEU A 114 12.11 -8.88 -15.96
CA LEU A 114 11.08 -8.07 -15.30
C LEU A 114 10.43 -7.08 -16.28
N GLN A 115 11.17 -6.51 -17.22
CA GLN A 115 10.61 -5.60 -18.23
C GLN A 115 9.65 -6.28 -19.22
N THR A 116 9.56 -7.61 -19.24
CA THR A 116 8.56 -8.35 -20.04
C THR A 116 7.19 -8.46 -19.36
N PHE A 117 7.09 -8.05 -18.09
CA PHE A 117 5.85 -8.02 -17.32
C PHE A 117 5.20 -6.64 -17.45
N ASN A 118 3.87 -6.55 -17.29
CA ASN A 118 3.15 -5.28 -17.34
C ASN A 118 2.92 -4.71 -15.94
N TRP A 119 3.94 -4.12 -15.31
CA TRP A 119 3.84 -3.51 -13.96
C TRP A 119 4.05 -2.00 -13.96
N ARG A 120 3.50 -1.34 -12.95
CA ARG A 120 3.70 0.09 -12.64
C ARG A 120 4.88 0.27 -11.69
N ARG A 121 5.03 -0.64 -10.72
CA ARG A 121 6.10 -0.59 -9.71
C ARG A 121 6.70 -1.97 -9.44
N PHE A 122 8.01 -1.99 -9.22
CA PHE A 122 8.75 -3.12 -8.66
C PHE A 122 9.32 -2.71 -7.30
N ASN A 123 8.91 -3.42 -6.25
CA ASN A 123 9.24 -3.13 -4.86
C ASN A 123 10.26 -4.14 -4.33
N LEU A 124 11.41 -3.63 -3.92
CA LEU A 124 12.46 -4.32 -3.18
C LEU A 124 12.29 -3.95 -1.70
N ASP A 125 11.31 -4.61 -1.07
CA ASP A 125 10.91 -4.40 0.31
C ASP A 125 11.85 -5.18 1.25
N GLU A 126 12.43 -4.48 2.23
CA GLU A 126 13.31 -5.04 3.26
C GLU A 126 14.43 -5.89 2.64
N ILE A 127 15.13 -5.33 1.66
CA ILE A 127 16.14 -6.05 0.87
C ILE A 127 17.50 -5.97 1.58
N TYR A 128 18.06 -7.13 1.91
CA TYR A 128 19.41 -7.24 2.46
C TYR A 128 20.35 -7.80 1.40
N LEU A 129 21.03 -6.90 0.69
CA LEU A 129 22.03 -7.21 -0.33
C LEU A 129 23.12 -6.14 -0.32
N SER A 130 24.28 -6.46 -0.89
CA SER A 130 25.35 -5.50 -1.13
C SER A 130 24.90 -4.37 -2.08
N ASP A 131 25.49 -3.19 -1.91
CA ASP A 131 25.26 -2.05 -2.81
C ASP A 131 25.60 -2.43 -4.26
N GLU A 132 26.66 -3.21 -4.47
CA GLU A 132 27.08 -3.71 -5.77
C GLU A 132 25.95 -4.49 -6.46
N ARG A 133 25.39 -5.51 -5.78
CA ARG A 133 24.30 -6.34 -6.31
C ARG A 133 23.02 -5.53 -6.55
N LEU A 134 22.68 -4.61 -5.64
CA LEU A 134 21.54 -3.71 -5.82
C LEU A 134 21.73 -2.78 -7.03
N GLN A 135 22.91 -2.23 -7.24
CA GLN A 135 23.20 -1.40 -8.41
C GLN A 135 23.22 -2.21 -9.70
N ALA A 136 23.74 -3.45 -9.70
CA ALA A 136 23.70 -4.32 -10.87
C ALA A 136 22.25 -4.58 -11.33
N LEU A 137 21.32 -4.80 -10.39
CA LEU A 137 19.90 -4.99 -10.70
C LEU A 137 19.21 -3.68 -11.09
N ILE A 138 19.25 -2.66 -10.22
CA ILE A 138 18.50 -1.42 -10.39
C ILE A 138 19.07 -0.59 -11.55
N GLY A 139 20.39 -0.61 -11.74
CA GLY A 139 21.08 0.08 -12.83
C GLY A 139 20.76 -0.47 -14.22
N SER A 140 20.25 -1.69 -14.30
CA SER A 140 19.84 -2.34 -15.55
C SER A 140 18.47 -1.88 -16.08
N PHE A 141 17.76 -1.01 -15.35
CA PHE A 141 16.52 -0.39 -15.82
C PHE A 141 16.79 0.95 -16.55
N PRO A 142 16.37 1.11 -17.83
CA PRO A 142 16.56 2.35 -18.57
C PRO A 142 15.90 3.56 -17.91
N ARG A 143 16.66 4.64 -17.66
CA ARG A 143 16.16 5.86 -17.00
C ARG A 143 15.10 6.63 -17.80
N ALA A 144 15.01 6.39 -19.10
CA ALA A 144 13.98 6.96 -19.96
C ALA A 144 12.59 6.40 -19.63
N ASP A 145 12.53 5.15 -19.18
CA ASP A 145 11.28 4.42 -18.93
C ASP A 145 11.02 4.23 -17.43
N PHE A 146 12.08 4.25 -16.61
CA PHE A 146 12.02 3.90 -15.20
C PHE A 146 12.70 4.91 -14.27
N VAL A 147 12.07 5.11 -13.11
CA VAL A 147 12.55 5.95 -12.01
C VAL A 147 12.78 5.08 -10.78
N PRO A 148 14.05 4.80 -10.41
CA PRO A 148 14.34 4.19 -9.13
C PRO A 148 14.25 5.22 -8.00
N ALA A 149 13.78 4.78 -6.85
CA ALA A 149 13.61 5.58 -5.65
C ALA A 149 13.98 4.78 -4.40
N LYS A 150 14.46 5.48 -3.36
CA LYS A 150 14.53 4.96 -1.99
C LYS A 150 13.19 5.22 -1.31
N VAL A 151 12.65 4.22 -0.63
CA VAL A 151 11.42 4.34 0.15
C VAL A 151 11.81 4.65 1.58
N VAL A 152 11.43 5.82 2.07
CA VAL A 152 11.77 6.27 3.43
C VAL A 152 10.67 5.84 4.40
N ARG A 153 11.05 5.19 5.52
CA ARG A 153 10.12 4.89 6.60
C ARG A 153 9.72 6.16 7.34
N ALA A 154 8.49 6.19 7.85
CA ALA A 154 8.11 7.21 8.82
C ALA A 154 8.93 7.02 10.10
N SER A 155 9.32 8.14 10.73
CA SER A 155 10.02 8.12 12.02
C SER A 155 9.16 7.41 13.09
N HIS A 156 9.82 6.61 13.92
CA HIS A 156 9.20 5.90 15.02
C HIS A 156 9.77 6.42 16.33
N ILE A 157 9.07 7.39 16.92
CA ILE A 157 9.42 7.94 18.23
C ILE A 157 8.79 7.08 19.34
N THR A 158 9.60 6.52 20.24
CA THR A 158 9.12 5.78 21.41
C THR A 158 8.53 6.70 22.47
N ASP A 159 7.81 6.14 23.45
CA ASP A 159 7.31 6.91 24.60
C ASP A 159 8.45 7.57 25.41
N ALA A 160 9.67 7.04 25.32
CA ALA A 160 10.87 7.59 25.93
C ALA A 160 11.54 8.68 25.07
N GLY A 161 11.01 8.99 23.89
CA GLY A 161 11.53 9.99 22.97
C GLY A 161 12.68 9.52 22.08
N GLU A 162 12.93 8.21 22.00
CA GLU A 162 13.95 7.63 21.11
C GLU A 162 13.39 7.52 19.69
N ASP A 163 14.14 8.01 18.68
CA ASP A 163 13.80 7.82 17.27
C ASP A 163 14.45 6.53 16.76
N ILE A 164 13.63 5.50 16.54
CA ILE A 164 14.11 4.16 16.18
C ILE A 164 14.22 4.04 14.66
N ASP A 165 15.43 3.73 14.19
CA ASP A 165 15.69 3.40 12.80
C ASP A 165 15.36 1.91 12.53
N HIS A 166 14.24 1.67 11.86
CA HIS A 166 13.81 0.32 11.44
C HIS A 166 14.46 -0.16 10.13
N ASP A 167 15.33 0.63 9.52
CA ASP A 167 16.20 0.18 8.45
C ASP A 167 17.58 -0.28 9.01
N ALA A 168 17.88 0.02 10.29
CA ALA A 168 19.01 -0.54 11.02
C ALA A 168 18.68 -1.93 11.60
N TYR A 169 19.35 -2.95 11.07
CA TYR A 169 19.24 -4.33 11.55
C TYR A 169 20.42 -4.66 12.44
N VAL A 170 20.11 -5.15 13.64
CA VAL A 170 21.08 -5.30 14.72
C VAL A 170 21.40 -6.77 14.92
N TYR A 171 22.68 -7.12 14.95
CA TYR A 171 23.13 -8.51 15.09
C TYR A 171 24.37 -8.60 15.97
N ILE A 172 24.69 -9.79 16.47
CA ILE A 172 25.86 -10.07 17.29
C ILE A 172 26.70 -11.13 16.59
N PRO A 173 27.96 -10.83 16.21
CA PRO A 173 28.93 -11.88 15.91
C PRO A 173 29.27 -12.64 17.19
N LEU A 174 29.09 -13.95 17.15
CA LEU A 174 29.31 -14.85 18.28
C LEU A 174 30.73 -15.42 18.28
N GLU A 175 31.32 -15.49 19.47
CA GLU A 175 32.63 -16.08 19.70
C GLU A 175 32.56 -17.63 19.76
N ASP A 176 33.70 -18.31 19.77
CA ASP A 176 33.77 -19.77 19.87
C ASP A 176 33.26 -20.33 21.21
N ASP A 177 33.33 -19.54 22.28
CA ASP A 177 32.86 -19.94 23.61
C ASP A 177 32.19 -18.79 24.36
N PHE A 178 31.31 -19.17 25.28
CA PHE A 178 30.44 -18.22 25.97
C PHE A 178 31.20 -17.28 26.92
N GLU A 179 32.28 -17.74 27.55
CA GLU A 179 33.06 -16.90 28.46
C GLU A 179 33.91 -15.89 27.69
N THR A 180 34.46 -16.27 26.54
CA THR A 180 35.10 -15.33 25.61
C THR A 180 34.11 -14.28 25.15
N PHE A 181 32.91 -14.68 24.69
CA PHE A 181 31.82 -13.73 24.34
C PHE A 181 31.51 -12.74 25.47
N LEU A 182 31.29 -13.24 26.69
CA LEU A 182 31.06 -12.40 27.86
C LEU A 182 32.22 -11.41 28.09
N SER A 183 33.46 -11.85 27.85
CA SER A 183 34.67 -11.09 28.13
C SER A 183 35.01 -10.02 27.09
N THR A 184 34.71 -10.28 25.81
CA THR A 184 35.08 -9.43 24.67
C THR A 184 33.96 -8.49 24.26
N ARG A 185 32.70 -8.96 24.28
CA ARG A 185 31.55 -8.21 23.75
C ARG A 185 30.81 -7.41 24.83
N LEU A 186 30.78 -7.90 26.07
CA LEU A 186 29.97 -7.27 27.13
C LEU A 186 30.77 -6.37 28.06
N SER A 187 30.17 -5.23 28.41
CA SER A 187 30.67 -4.35 29.47
C SER A 187 30.78 -5.09 30.81
N PRO A 188 31.64 -4.65 31.76
CA PRO A 188 31.76 -5.28 33.07
C PRO A 188 30.42 -5.36 33.84
N LYS A 189 29.54 -4.35 33.67
CA LYS A 189 28.21 -4.34 34.29
C LYS A 189 27.29 -5.36 33.64
N THR A 190 27.18 -5.36 32.30
CA THR A 190 26.31 -6.31 31.58
C THR A 190 26.77 -7.74 31.80
N ARG A 191 28.08 -8.01 31.76
CA ARG A 191 28.68 -9.32 32.03
C ARG A 191 28.26 -9.89 33.38
N ARG A 192 28.35 -9.07 34.43
CA ARG A 192 27.91 -9.46 35.78
C ARG A 192 26.41 -9.79 35.80
N ASN A 193 25.59 -8.96 35.16
CA ASN A 193 24.14 -9.17 35.09
C ASN A 193 23.79 -10.45 34.31
N ALA A 194 24.46 -10.73 33.19
CA ALA A 194 24.27 -11.94 32.40
C ALA A 194 24.60 -13.20 33.21
N ARG A 195 25.72 -13.20 33.95
CA ARG A 195 26.07 -14.30 34.86
C ARG A 195 25.05 -14.49 35.98
N TRP A 196 24.54 -13.41 36.55
CA TRP A 196 23.48 -13.50 37.57
C TRP A 196 22.18 -14.05 36.99
N ALA A 197 21.73 -13.57 35.84
CA ALA A 197 20.53 -14.05 35.18
C ALA A 197 20.63 -15.56 34.89
N LEU A 198 21.75 -16.01 34.29
CA LEU A 198 21.97 -17.42 33.98
C LEU A 198 22.08 -18.31 35.23
N ARG A 199 22.69 -17.80 36.30
CA ARG A 199 22.75 -18.52 37.59
C ARG A 199 21.37 -18.63 38.23
N ASP A 200 20.60 -17.55 38.20
CA ASP A 200 19.25 -17.52 38.78
C ASP A 200 18.32 -18.48 38.02
N LEU A 201 18.45 -18.57 36.69
CA LEU A 201 17.80 -19.59 35.85
C LEU A 201 18.24 -21.01 36.23
N ALA A 202 19.55 -21.26 36.33
CA ALA A 202 20.09 -22.58 36.66
C ALA A 202 19.67 -23.08 38.05
N ASN A 203 19.47 -22.16 38.99
CA ASN A 203 19.07 -22.48 40.37
C ASN A 203 17.55 -22.51 40.58
N GLY A 204 16.75 -22.28 39.54
CA GLY A 204 15.29 -22.26 39.67
C GLY A 204 14.76 -21.15 40.59
N LYS A 205 15.47 -20.02 40.67
CA LYS A 205 15.07 -18.91 41.56
C LYS A 205 13.67 -18.41 41.16
N HIS A 206 12.78 -18.18 42.12
CA HIS A 206 11.36 -17.86 41.86
C HIS A 206 10.63 -18.91 40.99
N GLY A 207 11.05 -20.18 41.05
CA GLY A 207 10.47 -21.24 40.21
C GLY A 207 10.83 -21.10 38.73
N MET A 208 11.85 -20.30 38.39
CA MET A 208 12.21 -20.04 37.00
C MET A 208 12.72 -21.29 36.28
N HIS A 209 12.22 -21.55 35.08
CA HIS A 209 12.75 -22.58 34.21
C HIS A 209 12.44 -22.29 32.74
N ILE A 210 13.21 -22.90 31.83
CA ILE A 210 13.02 -22.74 30.38
C ILE A 210 12.58 -24.07 29.78
N THR A 211 11.54 -24.03 28.95
CA THR A 211 11.16 -25.15 28.09
C THR A 211 11.42 -24.80 26.63
N HIS A 212 11.67 -25.83 25.82
CA HIS A 212 11.75 -25.70 24.37
C HIS A 212 10.49 -26.26 23.75
N THR A 213 9.93 -25.53 22.80
CA THR A 213 8.74 -25.95 22.09
C THR A 213 8.99 -27.23 21.28
N THR A 214 8.07 -28.18 21.41
CA THR A 214 8.02 -29.45 20.69
C THR A 214 6.76 -29.50 19.83
N SER A 215 6.62 -30.51 18.96
CA SER A 215 5.41 -30.67 18.15
C SER A 215 4.13 -30.76 18.99
N GLU A 216 4.22 -31.36 20.19
CA GLU A 216 3.13 -31.51 21.16
C GLU A 216 2.76 -30.19 21.84
N THR A 217 3.76 -29.37 22.18
CA THR A 217 3.57 -28.12 22.93
C THR A 217 3.40 -26.89 22.04
N PHE A 218 3.58 -27.04 20.72
CA PHE A 218 3.60 -25.93 19.76
C PHE A 218 2.36 -25.02 19.82
N GLU A 219 1.16 -25.60 19.75
CA GLU A 219 -0.07 -24.78 19.76
C GLU A 219 -0.22 -24.05 21.10
N GLN A 220 0.01 -24.74 22.22
CA GLN A 220 -0.08 -24.14 23.56
C GLN A 220 0.92 -22.99 23.74
N ASN A 221 2.16 -23.18 23.32
CA ASN A 221 3.20 -22.17 23.44
C ASN A 221 2.94 -20.97 22.52
N LEU A 222 2.37 -21.20 21.33
CA LEU A 222 2.00 -20.14 20.41
C LEU A 222 0.84 -19.29 20.95
N GLU A 223 -0.17 -19.91 21.53
CA GLU A 223 -1.28 -19.19 22.19
C GLU A 223 -0.79 -18.42 23.43
N THR A 224 0.17 -18.99 24.16
CA THR A 224 0.81 -18.33 25.31
C THR A 224 1.62 -17.11 24.89
N PHE A 225 2.40 -17.24 23.81
CA PHE A 225 3.10 -16.12 23.18
C PHE A 225 2.11 -15.02 22.76
N TYR A 226 1.01 -15.41 22.10
CA TYR A 226 -0.04 -14.48 21.68
C TYR A 226 -0.65 -13.73 22.86
N ALA A 227 -1.00 -14.43 23.94
CA ALA A 227 -1.57 -13.83 25.15
C ALA A 227 -0.61 -12.79 25.77
N MET A 228 0.68 -13.12 25.91
CA MET A 228 1.69 -12.17 26.41
C MET A 228 1.84 -10.96 25.51
N TRP A 229 1.95 -11.16 24.19
CA TRP A 229 2.13 -10.06 23.24
C TRP A 229 0.90 -9.16 23.21
N ASN A 230 -0.31 -9.72 23.25
CA ASN A 230 -1.55 -8.97 23.29
C ASN A 230 -1.71 -8.18 24.60
N ALA A 231 -1.29 -8.73 25.74
CA ALA A 231 -1.27 -7.97 27.01
C ALA A 231 -0.34 -6.75 26.93
N GLN A 232 0.81 -6.88 26.26
CA GLN A 232 1.79 -5.81 26.14
C GLN A 232 1.39 -4.75 25.10
N TRP A 233 0.82 -5.16 23.96
CA TRP A 233 0.65 -4.28 22.78
C TRP A 233 -0.79 -4.18 22.26
N GLY A 234 -1.70 -5.02 22.73
CA GLY A 234 -3.06 -5.14 22.19
C GLY A 234 -3.89 -3.86 22.29
N ALA A 235 -3.67 -3.02 23.31
CA ALA A 235 -4.35 -1.73 23.40
C ALA A 235 -3.94 -0.76 22.28
N ARG A 236 -2.72 -0.88 21.74
CA ARG A 236 -2.21 -0.07 20.63
C ARG A 236 -2.48 -0.72 19.28
N GLN A 237 -2.40 -2.05 19.20
CA GLN A 237 -2.53 -2.82 17.97
C GLN A 237 -3.27 -4.15 18.21
N PRO A 238 -4.61 -4.12 18.40
CA PRO A 238 -5.38 -5.26 18.88
C PRO A 238 -5.39 -6.47 17.93
N GLU A 239 -5.20 -6.25 16.62
CA GLU A 239 -5.29 -7.31 15.61
C GLU A 239 -3.92 -7.74 15.06
N TYR A 240 -2.84 -7.01 15.38
CA TYR A 240 -1.55 -7.16 14.70
C TYR A 240 -0.90 -8.52 14.95
N ALA A 241 -0.85 -8.95 16.21
CA ALA A 241 -0.22 -10.20 16.59
C ALA A 241 -1.00 -11.42 16.10
N ALA A 242 -2.34 -11.37 16.19
CA ALA A 242 -3.19 -12.43 15.66
C ALA A 242 -2.98 -12.57 14.15
N GLY A 243 -2.98 -11.45 13.42
CA GLY A 243 -2.76 -11.45 11.98
C GLY A 243 -1.39 -11.98 11.55
N ILE A 244 -0.32 -11.64 12.28
CA ILE A 244 1.03 -12.16 11.99
C ILE A 244 1.08 -13.66 12.30
N ILE A 245 0.69 -14.06 13.50
CA ILE A 245 0.81 -15.44 13.97
C ILE A 245 -0.07 -16.36 13.12
N ASP A 246 -1.34 -16.02 12.89
CA ASP A 246 -2.20 -16.84 12.05
C ASP A 246 -1.71 -16.83 10.59
N GLY A 247 -1.20 -15.70 10.12
CA GLY A 247 -0.61 -15.57 8.79
C GLY A 247 0.64 -16.45 8.60
N CYS A 248 1.47 -16.61 9.63
CA CYS A 248 2.71 -17.39 9.58
C CYS A 248 2.62 -18.75 10.28
N ARG A 249 1.48 -19.16 10.84
CA ARG A 249 1.31 -20.43 11.60
C ARG A 249 1.81 -21.64 10.81
N LYS A 250 1.46 -21.70 9.51
CA LYS A 250 1.95 -22.76 8.59
C LYS A 250 3.47 -22.71 8.42
N MET A 251 4.06 -21.52 8.35
CA MET A 251 5.51 -21.34 8.24
C MET A 251 6.23 -21.82 9.50
N LEU A 252 5.73 -21.40 10.67
CA LEU A 252 6.27 -21.78 11.97
C LEU A 252 6.18 -23.29 12.18
N ARG A 253 5.00 -23.90 11.95
CA ARG A 253 4.82 -25.35 12.09
C ARG A 253 5.81 -26.12 11.21
N GLY A 254 5.89 -25.78 9.93
CA GLY A 254 6.81 -26.47 9.04
C GLY A 254 8.29 -26.25 9.40
N SER A 255 8.64 -25.08 9.94
CA SER A 255 10.02 -24.80 10.40
C SER A 255 10.35 -25.58 11.67
N LEU A 256 9.35 -25.86 12.52
CA LEU A 256 9.53 -26.78 13.64
C LEU A 256 9.78 -28.21 13.14
N ASP A 257 8.99 -28.65 12.16
CA ASP A 257 9.06 -30.01 11.61
C ASP A 257 10.40 -30.30 10.91
N ASP A 258 11.02 -29.30 10.28
CA ASP A 258 12.33 -29.42 9.63
C ASP A 258 13.52 -29.02 10.53
N GLY A 259 13.26 -28.70 11.80
CA GLY A 259 14.30 -28.38 12.80
C GLY A 259 14.94 -27.00 12.67
N SER A 260 14.34 -26.11 11.88
CA SER A 260 14.80 -24.72 11.69
C SER A 260 14.07 -23.71 12.58
N LEU A 261 13.24 -24.15 13.54
CA LEU A 261 12.59 -23.28 14.52
C LEU A 261 13.09 -23.59 15.94
N PHE A 262 13.45 -22.53 16.66
CA PHE A 262 13.81 -22.58 18.08
C PHE A 262 12.90 -21.63 18.85
N VAL A 263 12.10 -22.19 19.77
CA VAL A 263 11.14 -21.41 20.56
C VAL A 263 11.30 -21.72 22.04
N PRO A 264 12.22 -21.03 22.74
CA PRO A 264 12.34 -21.13 24.18
C PRO A 264 11.28 -20.28 24.89
N VAL A 265 10.67 -20.86 25.93
CA VAL A 265 9.71 -20.19 26.81
C VAL A 265 10.26 -20.20 28.22
N LEU A 266 10.37 -19.02 28.81
CA LEU A 266 10.73 -18.80 30.21
C LEU A 266 9.47 -18.77 31.07
N TRP A 267 9.46 -19.58 32.10
CA TRP A 267 8.38 -19.72 33.07
C TRP A 267 8.84 -19.27 34.45
N GLU A 268 7.92 -18.72 35.25
CA GLU A 268 8.00 -18.56 36.71
C GLU A 268 6.90 -19.43 37.31
N GLU A 269 7.27 -20.52 37.97
CA GLU A 269 6.30 -21.57 38.34
C GLU A 269 5.52 -22.00 37.08
N ASP A 270 4.20 -21.94 37.07
CA ASP A 270 3.37 -22.31 35.91
C ASP A 270 3.04 -21.14 34.98
N ARG A 271 3.57 -19.93 35.23
CA ARG A 271 3.29 -18.72 34.45
C ARG A 271 4.41 -18.47 33.44
N ALA A 272 4.09 -18.45 32.15
CA ALA A 272 5.03 -17.99 31.13
C ALA A 272 5.26 -16.48 31.25
N VAL A 273 6.53 -16.06 31.30
CA VAL A 273 6.93 -14.65 31.51
C VAL A 273 7.80 -14.10 30.38
N ALA A 274 8.37 -14.94 29.53
CA ALA A 274 8.95 -14.52 28.26
C ALA A 274 8.99 -15.67 27.25
N ALA A 275 8.92 -15.36 25.98
CA ALA A 275 9.10 -16.32 24.90
C ALA A 275 9.77 -15.65 23.70
N GLN A 276 10.56 -16.40 22.95
CA GLN A 276 11.15 -15.94 21.70
C GLN A 276 10.88 -16.95 20.60
N ILE A 277 10.57 -16.48 19.41
CA ILE A 277 10.47 -17.28 18.21
C ILE A 277 11.69 -16.95 17.35
N LEU A 278 12.57 -17.94 17.18
CA LEU A 278 13.81 -17.80 16.42
C LEU A 278 13.85 -18.80 15.28
N TYR A 279 14.34 -18.36 14.12
CA TYR A 279 14.68 -19.25 13.02
C TYR A 279 16.16 -19.61 13.06
N LEU A 280 16.48 -20.86 12.75
CA LEU A 280 17.82 -21.42 12.74
C LEU A 280 18.29 -21.65 11.31
N ASP A 281 19.32 -20.92 10.90
CA ASP A 281 20.10 -21.24 9.71
C ASP A 281 21.27 -22.14 10.08
N HIS A 282 21.06 -23.45 9.99
CA HIS A 282 22.11 -24.42 10.30
C HIS A 282 23.28 -24.39 9.31
N LYS A 283 23.08 -23.88 8.09
CA LYS A 283 24.12 -23.80 7.06
C LYS A 283 24.95 -22.53 7.21
N LYS A 284 24.29 -21.37 7.33
CA LYS A 284 24.96 -20.08 7.53
C LYS A 284 25.34 -19.80 8.98
N LYS A 285 24.94 -20.68 9.90
CA LYS A 285 25.21 -20.59 11.34
C LYS A 285 24.65 -19.31 11.95
N THR A 286 23.46 -18.92 11.52
CA THR A 286 22.77 -17.72 12.03
C THR A 286 21.50 -18.09 12.75
N MET A 287 21.24 -17.44 13.88
CA MET A 287 19.96 -17.52 14.57
C MET A 287 19.23 -16.18 14.45
N HIS A 288 18.08 -16.18 13.78
CA HIS A 288 17.30 -14.97 13.49
C HIS A 288 16.15 -14.83 14.47
N CYS A 289 16.16 -13.76 15.27
CA CYS A 289 15.02 -13.37 16.08
C CYS A 289 13.88 -12.90 15.18
N PHE A 290 12.78 -13.65 15.16
CA PHE A 290 11.60 -13.25 14.40
C PHE A 290 10.71 -12.34 15.25
N ILE A 291 10.28 -12.84 16.42
CA ILE A 291 9.45 -12.08 17.35
C ILE A 291 9.63 -12.60 18.77
N GLY A 292 9.59 -11.73 19.77
CA GLY A 292 9.77 -12.08 21.17
C GLY A 292 8.80 -11.32 22.07
N GLY A 293 8.21 -11.98 23.05
CA GLY A 293 7.25 -11.38 23.99
C GLY A 293 7.73 -11.53 25.42
N ARG A 294 7.32 -10.60 26.30
CA ARG A 294 7.58 -10.69 27.73
C ARG A 294 6.40 -10.16 28.54
N ASP A 295 6.23 -10.73 29.72
CA ASP A 295 5.37 -10.18 30.77
C ASP A 295 6.08 -9.00 31.44
N SER A 296 5.45 -7.83 31.48
CA SER A 296 5.97 -6.65 32.19
C SER A 296 5.83 -6.77 33.71
N GLU A 297 4.92 -7.63 34.18
CA GLU A 297 4.59 -7.87 35.58
C GLU A 297 5.31 -9.12 36.14
N ALA A 298 6.37 -9.58 35.48
CA ALA A 298 7.18 -10.69 35.95
C ALA A 298 7.90 -10.35 37.27
N GLN A 299 8.03 -11.33 38.19
CA GLN A 299 8.72 -11.12 39.46
C GLN A 299 10.25 -11.07 39.28
N SER A 300 10.74 -11.82 38.29
CA SER A 300 12.13 -11.80 37.86
C SER A 300 12.47 -10.43 37.26
N HIS A 301 13.61 -9.89 37.67
CA HIS A 301 14.10 -8.64 37.11
C HIS A 301 14.58 -8.93 35.68
N SER A 302 13.86 -8.42 34.68
CA SER A 302 14.20 -8.47 33.25
C SER A 302 14.13 -9.88 32.60
N PRO A 303 12.94 -10.52 32.53
CA PRO A 303 12.79 -11.85 31.92
C PRO A 303 13.28 -11.92 30.46
N GLY A 304 13.05 -10.86 29.67
CA GLY A 304 13.56 -10.77 28.30
C GLY A 304 15.10 -10.76 28.21
N PHE A 305 15.78 -10.06 29.12
CA PHE A 305 17.24 -10.05 29.17
C PHE A 305 17.80 -11.43 29.54
N ALA A 306 17.18 -12.09 30.53
CA ALA A 306 17.57 -13.44 30.94
C ALA A 306 17.38 -14.44 29.80
N LEU A 307 16.27 -14.36 29.07
CA LEU A 307 15.98 -15.23 27.93
C LEU A 307 16.96 -14.99 26.76
N HIS A 308 17.32 -13.74 26.45
CA HIS A 308 18.37 -13.48 25.46
C HIS A 308 19.73 -14.04 25.89
N CYS A 309 20.12 -13.89 27.17
CA CYS A 309 21.36 -14.48 27.68
C CYS A 309 21.36 -16.01 27.51
N TYR A 310 20.24 -16.66 27.79
CA TYR A 310 20.06 -18.08 27.57
C TYR A 310 20.22 -18.46 26.09
N CYS A 311 19.52 -17.75 25.19
CA CYS A 311 19.57 -18.03 23.76
C CYS A 311 20.98 -17.81 23.18
N LEU A 312 21.69 -16.76 23.61
CA LEU A 312 23.07 -16.49 23.18
C LEU A 312 24.02 -17.61 23.61
N ARG A 313 23.90 -18.07 24.86
CA ARG A 313 24.69 -19.19 25.35
C ARG A 313 24.39 -20.46 24.56
N TRP A 314 23.11 -20.77 24.38
CA TRP A 314 22.67 -21.92 23.61
C TRP A 314 23.20 -21.87 22.17
N ALA A 315 23.13 -20.71 21.51
CA ALA A 315 23.61 -20.51 20.15
C ALA A 315 25.11 -20.82 20.03
N ILE A 316 25.92 -20.26 20.93
CA ILE A 316 27.37 -20.50 20.97
C ILE A 316 27.68 -21.99 21.22
N GLU A 317 27.03 -22.58 22.22
CA GLU A 317 27.22 -24.00 22.57
C GLU A 317 26.77 -24.96 21.44
N ASN A 318 25.90 -24.50 20.54
CA ASN A 318 25.44 -25.26 19.36
C ASN A 318 26.12 -24.81 18.04
N GLY A 319 27.20 -24.04 18.13
CA GLY A 319 28.06 -23.70 16.99
C GLY A 319 27.49 -22.65 16.03
N PHE A 320 26.50 -21.87 16.46
CA PHE A 320 26.05 -20.68 15.73
C PHE A 320 27.09 -19.55 15.85
N ARG A 321 27.19 -18.75 14.80
CA ARG A 321 28.17 -17.67 14.62
C ARG A 321 27.55 -16.29 14.63
N VAL A 322 26.25 -16.18 14.39
CA VAL A 322 25.54 -14.91 14.38
C VAL A 322 24.23 -15.05 15.14
N TYR A 323 23.96 -14.09 16.02
CA TYR A 323 22.66 -13.89 16.65
C TYR A 323 22.06 -12.60 16.12
N ASP A 324 21.07 -12.69 15.24
CA ASP A 324 20.43 -11.57 14.57
C ASP A 324 19.19 -11.15 15.37
N PHE A 325 19.19 -9.93 15.93
CA PHE A 325 18.04 -9.36 16.64
C PHE A 325 16.97 -8.80 15.71
N GLY A 326 17.27 -8.67 14.41
CA GLY A 326 16.40 -8.06 13.42
C GLY A 326 16.29 -6.53 13.55
N THR A 327 15.20 -6.00 13.00
CA THR A 327 14.92 -4.57 12.79
C THR A 327 14.92 -3.71 14.05
N GLY A 328 15.39 -2.46 13.93
CA GLY A 328 15.33 -1.42 14.94
C GLY A 328 16.58 -1.34 15.80
N ASP A 329 17.20 -0.17 15.86
CA ASP A 329 18.38 0.18 16.68
C ASP A 329 18.06 0.46 18.16
N TYR A 330 17.14 -0.31 18.74
CA TYR A 330 16.78 -0.18 20.15
C TYR A 330 18.01 -0.32 21.06
N ALA A 331 18.19 0.66 21.96
CA ALA A 331 19.38 0.77 22.82
C ALA A 331 19.71 -0.52 23.60
N TYR A 332 18.70 -1.28 24.01
CA TYR A 332 18.91 -2.53 24.76
C TYR A 332 19.68 -3.59 23.95
N LYS A 333 19.55 -3.63 22.62
CA LYS A 333 20.23 -4.62 21.78
C LYS A 333 21.74 -4.44 21.82
N PHE A 334 22.21 -3.20 21.81
CA PHE A 334 23.64 -2.86 21.93
C PHE A 334 24.24 -3.20 23.29
N THR A 335 23.42 -3.40 24.34
CA THR A 335 23.94 -3.85 25.63
C THR A 335 24.58 -5.23 25.55
N PHE A 336 24.21 -6.02 24.53
CA PHE A 336 24.78 -7.34 24.23
C PHE A 336 26.03 -7.29 23.33
N GLY A 337 26.61 -6.12 23.09
CA GLY A 337 27.78 -5.97 22.22
C GLY A 337 27.45 -6.16 20.74
N ALA A 338 26.23 -5.80 20.35
CA ALA A 338 25.73 -5.92 18.99
C ALA A 338 26.35 -4.88 18.04
N GLU A 339 26.41 -5.26 16.78
CA GLU A 339 26.72 -4.44 15.61
C GLU A 339 25.43 -4.20 14.80
N GLN A 340 25.49 -3.35 13.79
CA GLN A 340 24.35 -3.11 12.90
C GLN A 340 24.76 -3.02 11.44
N HIS A 341 23.85 -3.41 10.56
CA HIS A 341 23.91 -3.15 9.12
C HIS A 341 22.61 -2.51 8.65
N GLN A 342 22.64 -1.93 7.46
CA GLN A 342 21.48 -1.25 6.87
C GLN A 342 20.76 -2.20 5.92
N VAL A 343 19.45 -2.32 6.09
CA VAL A 343 18.55 -3.01 5.17
C VAL A 343 17.82 -1.96 4.36
N GLU A 344 17.77 -2.16 3.06
CA GLU A 344 17.29 -1.14 2.15
C GLU A 344 15.81 -1.34 1.80
N ARG A 345 15.14 -0.25 1.41
CA ARG A 345 13.84 -0.29 0.76
C ARG A 345 13.93 0.49 -0.53
N ARG A 346 13.90 -0.22 -1.64
CA ARG A 346 14.06 0.36 -2.97
C ARG A 346 12.83 0.08 -3.82
N ARG A 347 12.57 0.96 -4.76
CA ARG A 347 11.48 0.80 -5.73
C ARG A 347 11.95 1.26 -7.09
N VAL A 348 11.51 0.57 -8.13
CA VAL A 348 11.58 1.02 -9.53
C VAL A 348 10.16 1.29 -10.01
N MET A 349 9.91 2.46 -10.58
CA MET A 349 8.58 2.85 -11.10
C MET A 349 8.66 3.21 -12.57
N THR A 350 7.61 2.96 -13.32
CA THR A 350 7.47 3.49 -14.69
C THR A 350 7.34 5.01 -14.67
N VAL A 351 8.01 5.72 -15.57
CA VAL A 351 7.88 7.18 -15.74
C VAL A 351 6.44 7.60 -16.05
N SER A 352 5.69 6.78 -16.80
CA SER A 352 4.28 7.04 -17.14
C SER A 352 3.32 6.95 -15.95
N GLU A 353 3.79 6.40 -14.83
CA GLU A 353 2.96 5.98 -13.70
C GLU A 353 1.81 5.02 -14.04
N ARG A 354 1.89 4.34 -15.18
CA ARG A 354 0.95 3.28 -15.58
C ARG A 354 1.70 1.96 -15.67
N ASN A 355 0.98 0.86 -15.80
CA ASN A 355 1.67 -0.39 -16.13
C ASN A 355 2.46 -0.25 -17.44
N ILE A 356 3.58 -0.97 -17.57
CA ILE A 356 4.27 -1.11 -18.85
C ILE A 356 3.24 -1.51 -19.93
N GLY A 357 3.24 -0.78 -21.06
CA GLY A 357 2.29 -0.98 -22.15
C GLY A 357 0.85 -0.51 -21.89
N ASP A 358 0.59 0.21 -20.78
CA ASP A 358 -0.74 0.68 -20.35
C ASP A 358 -1.79 -0.44 -20.28
N ARG A 359 -1.35 -1.63 -19.85
CA ARG A 359 -2.17 -2.85 -19.79
C ARG A 359 -1.90 -3.62 -18.51
N LEU A 360 -2.88 -4.41 -18.07
CA LEU A 360 -2.66 -5.34 -16.96
C LEU A 360 -1.72 -6.48 -17.40
N ASP A 361 -0.97 -7.03 -16.45
CA ASP A 361 -0.18 -8.23 -16.72
C ASP A 361 -1.13 -9.42 -16.92
N PRO A 362 -0.96 -10.22 -18.00
CA PRO A 362 -1.79 -11.40 -18.25
C PRO A 362 -1.88 -12.35 -17.06
N ARG A 363 -0.82 -12.49 -16.27
CA ARG A 363 -0.76 -13.37 -15.08
C ARG A 363 -1.65 -12.89 -13.94
N SER A 364 -2.15 -11.65 -14.00
CA SER A 364 -2.97 -11.04 -12.96
C SER A 364 -4.46 -10.96 -13.28
N LEU A 365 -4.87 -11.27 -14.51
CA LEU A 365 -6.23 -11.02 -15.00
C LEU A 365 -7.29 -11.79 -14.20
N ASP A 366 -7.02 -13.04 -13.82
CA ASP A 366 -7.93 -13.83 -12.99
C ASP A 366 -8.11 -13.26 -11.58
N ALA A 367 -7.03 -12.71 -11.00
CA ALA A 367 -7.09 -12.05 -9.69
C ALA A 367 -7.89 -10.73 -9.79
N VAL A 368 -7.68 -9.95 -10.85
CA VAL A 368 -8.48 -8.75 -11.14
C VAL A 368 -9.95 -9.11 -11.34
N CYS A 369 -10.25 -10.17 -12.12
CA CYS A 369 -11.61 -10.62 -12.37
C CYS A 369 -12.33 -11.06 -11.09
N THR A 370 -11.60 -11.70 -10.17
CA THR A 370 -12.14 -12.11 -8.87
C THR A 370 -12.47 -10.89 -8.01
N ARG A 371 -11.59 -9.88 -7.95
CA ARG A 371 -11.86 -8.63 -7.21
C ARG A 371 -13.01 -7.83 -7.85
N ALA A 372 -13.07 -7.76 -9.18
CA ALA A 372 -14.15 -7.12 -9.92
C ALA A 372 -15.51 -7.78 -9.66
N SER A 373 -15.54 -9.12 -9.58
CA SER A 373 -16.77 -9.85 -9.23
C SER A 373 -17.25 -9.52 -7.82
N HIS A 374 -16.33 -9.38 -6.87
CA HIS A 374 -16.65 -8.96 -5.49
C HIS A 374 -17.15 -7.53 -5.41
N MET A 375 -16.55 -6.61 -6.17
CA MET A 375 -17.03 -5.22 -6.31
C MET A 375 -18.48 -5.21 -6.84
N ALA A 376 -18.75 -5.98 -7.90
CA ALA A 376 -20.08 -6.10 -8.47
C ALA A 376 -21.10 -6.65 -7.45
N ALA A 377 -20.73 -7.70 -6.71
CA ALA A 377 -21.57 -8.29 -5.66
C ALA A 377 -21.89 -7.31 -4.52
N LYS A 378 -21.00 -6.33 -4.25
CA LYS A 378 -21.19 -5.25 -3.30
C LYS A 378 -21.92 -4.02 -3.87
N GLY A 379 -22.33 -4.06 -5.14
CA GLY A 379 -23.03 -2.96 -5.82
C GLY A 379 -22.11 -1.90 -6.42
N ASP A 380 -20.78 -2.08 -6.38
CA ASP A 380 -19.81 -1.20 -7.03
C ASP A 380 -19.65 -1.57 -8.51
N LEU A 381 -20.72 -1.34 -9.27
CA LEU A 381 -20.82 -1.73 -10.67
C LEU A 381 -19.89 -0.93 -11.59
N GLU A 382 -19.59 0.33 -11.25
CA GLU A 382 -18.74 1.20 -12.08
C GLU A 382 -17.28 0.74 -12.06
N ASN A 383 -16.73 0.48 -10.88
CA ASN A 383 -15.37 -0.03 -10.77
C ASN A 383 -15.27 -1.46 -11.29
N ALA A 384 -16.29 -2.30 -11.06
CA ALA A 384 -16.33 -3.64 -11.66
C ALA A 384 -16.31 -3.58 -13.20
N ALA A 385 -17.08 -2.67 -13.79
CA ALA A 385 -17.13 -2.41 -15.22
C ALA A 385 -15.78 -1.90 -15.75
N LEU A 386 -15.14 -0.98 -15.03
CA LEU A 386 -13.79 -0.51 -15.35
C LEU A 386 -12.76 -1.66 -15.36
N CYS A 387 -12.78 -2.50 -14.33
CA CYS A 387 -11.89 -3.66 -14.25
C CYS A 387 -12.11 -4.64 -15.41
N CYS A 388 -13.36 -4.89 -15.81
CA CYS A 388 -13.66 -5.71 -16.98
C CYS A 388 -13.07 -5.12 -18.26
N ARG A 389 -13.15 -3.79 -18.44
CA ARG A 389 -12.51 -3.14 -19.60
C ARG A 389 -11.00 -3.29 -19.58
N GLN A 390 -10.36 -3.15 -18.42
CA GLN A 390 -8.91 -3.38 -18.30
C GLN A 390 -8.53 -4.84 -18.60
N ILE A 391 -9.32 -5.80 -18.11
CA ILE A 391 -9.12 -7.23 -18.43
C ILE A 391 -9.20 -7.46 -19.94
N LEU A 392 -10.28 -7.00 -20.58
CA LEU A 392 -10.52 -7.22 -22.01
C LEU A 392 -9.57 -6.40 -22.91
N ALA A 393 -9.01 -5.31 -22.39
CA ALA A 393 -7.94 -4.58 -23.07
C ALA A 393 -6.62 -5.35 -23.06
N ALA A 394 -6.34 -6.14 -22.01
CA ALA A 394 -5.15 -6.97 -21.91
C ALA A 394 -5.32 -8.33 -22.62
N ASP A 395 -6.49 -8.95 -22.49
CA ASP A 395 -6.89 -10.19 -23.14
C ASP A 395 -8.38 -10.13 -23.55
N PRO A 396 -8.67 -9.83 -24.84
CA PRO A 396 -10.03 -9.79 -25.36
C PRO A 396 -10.78 -11.13 -25.26
N ASP A 397 -10.05 -12.23 -25.14
CA ASP A 397 -10.60 -13.59 -25.09
C ASP A 397 -10.81 -14.12 -23.66
N HIS A 398 -10.46 -13.34 -22.64
CA HIS A 398 -10.59 -13.73 -21.24
C HIS A 398 -12.02 -14.11 -20.86
N ALA A 399 -12.30 -15.42 -20.77
CA ALA A 399 -13.66 -15.97 -20.68
C ALA A 399 -14.46 -15.43 -19.49
N ARG A 400 -13.87 -15.43 -18.29
CA ARG A 400 -14.50 -14.92 -17.06
C ARG A 400 -14.74 -13.41 -17.13
N GLY A 401 -13.83 -12.69 -17.77
CA GLY A 401 -13.91 -11.23 -17.94
C GLY A 401 -15.07 -10.84 -18.85
N ARG A 402 -15.22 -11.55 -19.97
CA ARG A 402 -16.36 -11.39 -20.90
C ARG A 402 -17.69 -11.70 -20.24
N ALA A 403 -17.77 -12.80 -19.50
CA ALA A 403 -18.99 -13.18 -18.79
C ALA A 403 -19.39 -12.13 -17.74
N LEU A 404 -18.43 -11.65 -16.94
CA LEU A 404 -18.69 -10.61 -15.95
C LEU A 404 -19.13 -9.30 -16.62
N TRP A 405 -18.47 -8.88 -17.70
CA TRP A 405 -18.85 -7.70 -18.47
C TRP A 405 -20.29 -7.79 -19.00
N ALA A 406 -20.66 -8.91 -19.61
CA ALA A 406 -22.02 -9.12 -20.13
C ALA A 406 -23.09 -9.05 -19.02
N ASN A 407 -22.80 -9.61 -17.84
CA ASN A 407 -23.70 -9.53 -16.69
C ASN A 407 -23.86 -8.08 -16.19
N LEU A 408 -22.77 -7.33 -16.11
CA LEU A 408 -22.79 -5.92 -15.69
C LEU A 408 -23.57 -5.05 -16.70
N GLU A 409 -23.38 -5.27 -17.99
CA GLU A 409 -24.13 -4.57 -19.04
C GLU A 409 -25.61 -4.92 -19.01
N THR A 410 -25.96 -6.18 -18.71
CA THR A 410 -27.36 -6.59 -18.52
C THR A 410 -27.98 -5.91 -17.30
N ALA A 411 -27.25 -5.86 -16.18
CA ALA A 411 -27.69 -5.17 -14.97
C ALA A 411 -27.88 -3.66 -15.20
N ARG A 412 -27.00 -3.04 -15.99
CA ARG A 412 -27.11 -1.62 -16.39
C ARG A 412 -28.32 -1.33 -17.28
N ARG A 413 -28.68 -2.26 -18.16
CA ARG A 413 -29.82 -2.11 -19.09
C ARG A 413 -31.19 -2.30 -18.42
N ARG A 414 -31.23 -2.82 -17.19
CA ARG A 414 -32.48 -2.91 -16.45
C ARG A 414 -32.93 -1.49 -16.07
N PRO A 415 -34.15 -1.06 -16.44
CA PRO A 415 -34.66 0.23 -16.01
C PRO A 415 -34.75 0.26 -14.47
N ALA A 416 -34.18 1.30 -13.87
CA ALA A 416 -34.31 1.55 -12.45
C ALA A 416 -35.78 1.78 -12.13
N ASN A 417 -36.26 1.23 -11.01
CA ASN A 417 -37.58 1.61 -10.51
C ASN A 417 -37.53 3.00 -9.85
N ALA A 418 -38.70 3.62 -9.64
CA ALA A 418 -38.79 4.97 -9.07
C ALA A 418 -38.05 5.12 -7.72
N GLY A 419 -38.15 4.13 -6.82
CA GLY A 419 -37.48 4.20 -5.52
C GLY A 419 -35.95 4.06 -5.61
N GLU A 420 -35.45 3.28 -6.57
CA GLU A 420 -34.02 3.18 -6.86
C GLU A 420 -33.48 4.50 -7.45
N LEU A 421 -34.23 5.13 -8.34
CA LEU A 421 -33.87 6.40 -8.95
C LEU A 421 -33.81 7.53 -7.92
N ASP A 422 -34.82 7.61 -7.03
CA ASP A 422 -34.86 8.57 -5.93
C ASP A 422 -33.66 8.40 -4.99
N THR A 423 -33.32 7.14 -4.68
CA THR A 423 -32.16 6.83 -3.84
C THR A 423 -30.86 7.28 -4.51
N LEU A 424 -30.67 6.98 -5.81
CA LEU A 424 -29.49 7.41 -6.57
C LEU A 424 -29.36 8.93 -6.60
N MET A 425 -30.47 9.64 -6.85
CA MET A 425 -30.49 11.09 -6.86
C MET A 425 -30.13 11.65 -5.48
N GLN A 426 -30.70 11.12 -4.40
CA GLN A 426 -30.43 11.57 -3.04
C GLN A 426 -28.97 11.34 -2.64
N THR A 427 -28.39 10.19 -3.00
CA THR A 427 -26.97 9.91 -2.76
C THR A 427 -26.08 10.89 -3.51
N ALA A 428 -26.33 11.13 -4.80
CA ALA A 428 -25.55 12.08 -5.60
C ALA A 428 -25.60 13.51 -5.02
N VAL A 429 -26.79 13.96 -4.59
CA VAL A 429 -26.97 15.26 -3.92
C VAL A 429 -26.21 15.32 -2.60
N ASN A 430 -26.20 14.25 -1.81
CA ASN A 430 -25.47 14.21 -0.54
C ASN A 430 -23.96 14.26 -0.77
N ASP A 431 -23.43 13.51 -1.74
CA ASP A 431 -22.01 13.59 -2.12
C ASP A 431 -21.63 14.99 -2.60
N HIS A 432 -22.51 15.64 -3.38
CA HIS A 432 -22.29 17.01 -3.84
C HIS A 432 -22.22 17.99 -2.67
N ARG A 433 -23.14 17.88 -1.71
CA ARG A 433 -23.14 18.70 -0.48
C ARG A 433 -21.89 18.50 0.38
N GLN A 434 -21.32 17.30 0.38
CA GLN A 434 -20.08 16.98 1.10
C GLN A 434 -18.81 17.43 0.35
N GLY A 435 -18.93 17.97 -0.86
CA GLY A 435 -17.79 18.36 -1.68
C GLY A 435 -17.08 17.18 -2.36
N ALA A 436 -17.65 15.97 -2.31
CA ALA A 436 -17.11 14.79 -2.98
C ALA A 436 -17.46 14.83 -4.49
N LEU A 437 -16.87 15.78 -5.22
CA LEU A 437 -17.28 16.15 -6.58
C LEU A 437 -17.23 14.98 -7.57
N ASP A 438 -16.22 14.11 -7.52
CA ASP A 438 -16.13 12.97 -8.44
C ASP A 438 -17.23 11.92 -8.19
N ARG A 439 -17.55 11.66 -6.91
CA ARG A 439 -18.65 10.77 -6.54
C ARG A 439 -20.00 11.35 -6.93
N ALA A 440 -20.20 12.64 -6.70
CA ALA A 440 -21.40 13.36 -7.12
C ALA A 440 -21.60 13.30 -8.64
N ALA A 441 -20.54 13.55 -9.41
CA ALA A 441 -20.59 13.47 -10.86
C ALA A 441 -20.93 12.06 -11.37
N SER A 442 -20.34 11.01 -10.77
CA SER A 442 -20.71 9.63 -11.08
C SER A 442 -22.18 9.35 -10.73
N GLY A 443 -22.64 9.76 -9.55
CA GLY A 443 -24.02 9.58 -9.10
C GLY A 443 -25.04 10.20 -10.06
N TYR A 444 -24.84 11.46 -10.49
CA TYR A 444 -25.73 12.09 -11.46
C TYR A 444 -25.69 11.43 -12.84
N ARG A 445 -24.52 10.95 -13.31
CA ARG A 445 -24.45 10.17 -14.55
C ARG A 445 -25.28 8.89 -14.47
N ARG A 446 -25.28 8.20 -13.34
CA ARG A 446 -26.12 7.00 -13.14
C ARG A 446 -27.61 7.30 -13.21
N VAL A 447 -28.04 8.44 -12.65
CA VAL A 447 -29.43 8.90 -12.78
C VAL A 447 -29.78 9.17 -14.24
N ILE A 448 -28.89 9.82 -15.00
CA ILE A 448 -29.06 10.07 -16.45
C ILE A 448 -29.04 8.77 -17.26
N GLU A 449 -28.19 7.81 -16.91
CA GLU A 449 -28.14 6.50 -17.56
C GLU A 449 -29.46 5.75 -17.36
N ALA A 450 -30.04 5.83 -16.16
CA ALA A 450 -31.32 5.19 -15.85
C ALA A 450 -32.53 5.94 -16.44
N GLU A 451 -32.51 7.27 -16.42
CA GLU A 451 -33.51 8.15 -17.01
C GLU A 451 -32.82 9.28 -17.80
N PRO A 452 -32.60 9.10 -19.12
CA PRO A 452 -31.92 10.09 -19.96
C PRO A 452 -32.59 11.47 -20.00
N THR A 453 -33.89 11.53 -19.68
CA THR A 453 -34.70 12.76 -19.62
C THR A 453 -34.76 13.41 -18.24
N HIS A 454 -33.96 12.95 -17.27
CA HIS A 454 -33.99 13.46 -15.90
C HIS A 454 -33.31 14.84 -15.77
N PHE A 455 -34.12 15.90 -15.93
CA PHE A 455 -33.67 17.30 -15.93
C PHE A 455 -32.71 17.65 -14.78
N ALA A 456 -33.08 17.33 -13.54
CA ALA A 456 -32.30 17.75 -12.37
C ALA A 456 -30.91 17.10 -12.34
N ALA A 457 -30.76 15.88 -12.87
CA ALA A 457 -29.47 15.21 -12.90
C ALA A 457 -28.53 15.85 -13.94
N HIS A 458 -29.05 16.20 -15.12
CA HIS A 458 -28.28 16.96 -16.12
C HIS A 458 -27.84 18.33 -15.59
N HIS A 459 -28.77 19.06 -14.95
CA HIS A 459 -28.49 20.38 -14.40
C HIS A 459 -27.46 20.33 -13.26
N GLN A 460 -27.63 19.40 -12.31
CA GLN A 460 -26.68 19.25 -11.20
C GLN A 460 -25.32 18.70 -11.65
N LEU A 461 -25.28 17.79 -12.63
CA LEU A 461 -24.02 17.34 -13.23
C LEU A 461 -23.26 18.49 -13.89
N ALA A 462 -23.96 19.40 -14.58
CA ALA A 462 -23.33 20.59 -15.16
C ALA A 462 -22.69 21.48 -14.07
N LEU A 463 -23.36 21.67 -12.93
CA LEU A 463 -22.81 22.42 -11.79
C LEU A 463 -21.56 21.76 -11.20
N VAL A 464 -21.58 20.43 -11.00
CA VAL A 464 -20.42 19.69 -10.50
C VAL A 464 -19.25 19.79 -11.49
N LEU A 465 -19.50 19.61 -12.79
CA LEU A 465 -18.45 19.71 -13.82
C LEU A 465 -17.85 21.12 -13.90
N LEU A 466 -18.67 22.17 -13.71
CA LEU A 466 -18.20 23.54 -13.59
C LEU A 466 -17.28 23.71 -12.37
N GLN A 467 -17.65 23.17 -11.21
CA GLN A 467 -16.81 23.21 -9.99
C GLN A 467 -15.49 22.44 -10.17
N GLN A 468 -15.48 21.39 -11.00
CA GLN A 468 -14.28 20.64 -11.37
C GLN A 468 -13.42 21.34 -12.44
N GLY A 469 -13.85 22.47 -13.00
CA GLY A 469 -13.16 23.16 -14.11
C GLY A 469 -13.31 22.48 -15.48
N LYS A 470 -14.23 21.51 -15.63
CA LYS A 470 -14.48 20.78 -16.88
C LYS A 470 -15.52 21.51 -17.74
N PHE A 471 -15.17 22.69 -18.23
CA PHE A 471 -16.12 23.66 -18.81
C PHE A 471 -16.87 23.16 -20.05
N ASP A 472 -16.20 22.49 -21.00
CA ASP A 472 -16.87 21.98 -22.21
C ASP A 472 -17.90 20.88 -21.88
N ALA A 473 -17.54 19.98 -20.96
CA ALA A 473 -18.44 18.94 -20.49
C ALA A 473 -19.64 19.52 -19.71
N ALA A 474 -19.39 20.56 -18.91
CA ALA A 474 -20.46 21.31 -18.23
C ALA A 474 -21.40 21.98 -19.23
N GLN A 475 -20.86 22.58 -20.30
CA GLN A 475 -21.65 23.21 -21.36
C GLN A 475 -22.57 22.19 -22.05
N SER A 476 -22.06 21.01 -22.41
CA SER A 476 -22.89 19.94 -22.99
C SER A 476 -24.07 19.59 -22.07
N LYS A 477 -23.81 19.42 -20.76
CA LYS A 477 -24.84 18.98 -19.82
C LYS A 477 -25.88 20.05 -19.49
N VAL A 478 -25.50 21.33 -19.42
CA VAL A 478 -26.50 22.40 -19.26
C VAL A 478 -27.34 22.57 -20.53
N THR A 479 -26.78 22.35 -21.71
CA THR A 479 -27.55 22.35 -22.98
C THR A 479 -28.55 21.20 -23.02
N GLU A 480 -28.17 19.99 -22.59
CA GLU A 480 -29.09 18.86 -22.45
C GLU A 480 -30.21 19.15 -21.44
N ALA A 481 -29.88 19.76 -20.28
CA ALA A 481 -30.89 20.20 -19.31
C ALA A 481 -31.86 21.24 -19.89
N LEU A 482 -31.35 22.24 -20.62
CA LEU A 482 -32.16 23.28 -21.26
C LEU A 482 -32.99 22.74 -22.44
N ALA A 483 -32.54 21.68 -23.12
CA ALA A 483 -33.35 21.00 -24.12
C ALA A 483 -34.58 20.31 -23.49
N LEU A 484 -34.44 19.82 -22.25
CA LEU A 484 -35.53 19.20 -21.50
C LEU A 484 -36.47 20.24 -20.87
N ARG A 485 -35.93 21.35 -20.35
CA ARG A 485 -36.71 22.47 -19.79
C ARG A 485 -36.13 23.83 -20.26
N PRO A 486 -36.59 24.34 -21.41
CA PRO A 486 -36.06 25.58 -22.01
C PRO A 486 -36.32 26.85 -21.20
N GLU A 487 -37.28 26.81 -20.27
CA GLU A 487 -37.73 27.96 -19.48
C GLU A 487 -37.26 27.90 -18.02
N ASP A 488 -36.28 27.05 -17.70
CA ASP A 488 -35.73 26.98 -16.36
C ASP A 488 -34.69 28.09 -16.10
N ALA A 489 -35.02 29.02 -15.21
CA ALA A 489 -34.17 30.15 -14.88
C ALA A 489 -32.82 29.73 -14.27
N ALA A 490 -32.78 28.69 -13.44
CA ALA A 490 -31.56 28.22 -12.77
C ALA A 490 -30.58 27.57 -13.76
N ALA A 491 -31.09 26.83 -14.74
CA ALA A 491 -30.31 26.27 -15.82
C ALA A 491 -29.72 27.36 -16.73
N HIS A 492 -30.48 28.41 -17.07
CA HIS A 492 -29.97 29.58 -17.81
C HIS A 492 -28.89 30.33 -17.02
N CYS A 493 -29.06 30.51 -15.71
CA CYS A 493 -28.04 31.12 -14.85
C CYS A 493 -26.76 30.24 -14.80
N THR A 494 -26.92 28.91 -14.73
CA THR A 494 -25.80 27.96 -14.78
C THR A 494 -25.07 28.03 -16.13
N CYS A 495 -25.81 28.13 -17.25
CA CYS A 495 -25.25 28.33 -18.58
C CYS A 495 -24.42 29.63 -18.64
N GLY A 496 -24.95 30.72 -18.08
CA GLY A 496 -24.23 31.99 -17.95
C GLY A 496 -22.91 31.84 -17.18
N ASN A 497 -22.92 31.10 -16.06
CA ASN A 497 -21.71 30.84 -15.28
C ASN A 497 -20.65 30.06 -16.08
N ILE A 498 -21.07 29.04 -16.82
CA ILE A 498 -20.18 28.22 -17.67
C ILE A 498 -19.59 29.07 -18.80
N LEU A 499 -20.40 29.87 -19.48
CA LEU A 499 -19.94 30.76 -20.56
C LEU A 499 -18.99 31.84 -20.05
N ALA A 500 -19.25 32.40 -18.87
CA ALA A 500 -18.35 33.37 -18.23
C ALA A 500 -17.00 32.74 -17.82
N ALA A 501 -16.99 31.46 -17.43
CA ALA A 501 -15.75 30.72 -17.17
C ALA A 501 -14.95 30.46 -18.45
N LEU A 502 -15.66 30.19 -19.56
CA LEU A 502 -15.12 30.07 -20.92
C LEU A 502 -14.72 31.41 -21.57
N LYS A 503 -14.83 32.54 -20.86
CA LYS A 503 -14.56 33.90 -21.36
C LYS A 503 -15.42 34.31 -22.57
N ARG A 504 -16.63 33.75 -22.69
CA ARG A 504 -17.64 34.13 -23.68
C ARG A 504 -18.63 35.10 -23.05
N ASP A 505 -18.15 36.29 -22.71
CA ASP A 505 -18.83 37.20 -21.81
C ASP A 505 -20.17 37.73 -22.38
N GLU A 506 -20.28 38.03 -23.68
CA GLU A 506 -21.56 38.44 -24.31
C GLU A 506 -22.62 37.35 -24.26
N ALA A 507 -22.23 36.10 -24.51
CA ALA A 507 -23.14 34.95 -24.44
C ALA A 507 -23.57 34.66 -23.00
N ALA A 508 -22.66 34.90 -22.04
CA ALA A 508 -22.98 34.81 -20.61
C ALA A 508 -24.04 35.85 -20.21
N LEU A 509 -23.89 37.11 -20.66
CA LEU A 509 -24.89 38.16 -20.43
C LEU A 509 -26.26 37.76 -20.98
N ALA A 510 -26.34 37.29 -22.23
CA ALA A 510 -27.59 36.83 -22.82
C ALA A 510 -28.26 35.71 -22.01
N SER A 511 -27.46 34.81 -21.44
CA SER A 511 -27.97 33.71 -20.60
C SER A 511 -28.48 34.22 -19.24
N TYR A 512 -27.78 35.17 -18.60
CA TYR A 512 -28.27 35.80 -17.37
C TYR A 512 -29.52 36.64 -17.61
N ASP A 513 -29.58 37.40 -18.71
CA ASP A 513 -30.75 38.18 -19.10
C ASP A 513 -31.96 37.26 -19.31
N ARG A 514 -31.76 36.09 -19.92
CA ARG A 514 -32.82 35.08 -20.05
C ARG A 514 -33.25 34.53 -18.69
N ALA A 515 -32.31 34.23 -17.79
CA ALA A 515 -32.62 33.77 -16.43
C ALA A 515 -33.43 34.82 -15.64
N ILE A 516 -33.08 36.10 -15.77
CA ILE A 516 -33.75 37.23 -15.13
C ILE A 516 -35.15 37.44 -15.73
N ALA A 517 -35.30 37.34 -17.05
CA ALA A 517 -36.60 37.45 -17.70
C ALA A 517 -37.57 36.35 -17.26
N LEU A 518 -37.05 35.13 -17.04
CA LEU A 518 -37.82 33.98 -16.53
C LEU A 518 -38.10 34.08 -15.03
N SER A 519 -37.17 34.65 -14.25
CA SER A 519 -37.32 34.87 -12.81
C SER A 519 -36.80 36.25 -12.41
N PRO A 520 -37.65 37.30 -12.43
CA PRO A 520 -37.25 38.67 -12.12
C PRO A 520 -36.74 38.87 -10.68
N GLY A 521 -36.96 37.90 -9.80
CA GLY A 521 -36.46 37.88 -8.42
C GLY A 521 -35.08 37.22 -8.26
N TYR A 522 -34.45 36.76 -9.33
CA TYR A 522 -33.26 35.90 -9.23
C TYR A 522 -31.97 36.69 -8.94
N ALA A 523 -31.79 37.07 -7.67
CA ALA A 523 -30.67 37.91 -7.21
C ALA A 523 -29.29 37.37 -7.61
N THR A 524 -29.08 36.04 -7.61
CA THR A 524 -27.81 35.43 -8.04
C THR A 524 -27.50 35.70 -9.51
N ALA A 525 -28.51 35.68 -10.40
CA ALA A 525 -28.31 35.97 -11.81
C ALA A 525 -27.92 37.44 -12.03
N PHE A 526 -28.55 38.38 -11.30
CA PHE A 526 -28.17 39.79 -11.30
C PHE A 526 -26.73 40.03 -10.80
N ASN A 527 -26.33 39.39 -9.70
CA ASN A 527 -24.95 39.47 -9.21
C ASN A 527 -23.94 38.93 -10.23
N ASN A 528 -24.22 37.77 -10.84
CA ASN A 528 -23.30 37.15 -11.79
C ASN A 528 -23.22 37.92 -13.11
N ARG A 529 -24.34 38.51 -13.56
CA ARG A 529 -24.38 39.48 -14.66
C ARG A 529 -23.48 40.69 -14.36
N GLY A 530 -23.59 41.27 -13.16
CA GLY A 530 -22.73 42.38 -12.73
C GLY A 530 -21.23 42.04 -12.76
N ASN A 531 -20.86 40.82 -12.37
CA ASN A 531 -19.46 40.37 -12.42
C ASN A 531 -18.91 40.29 -13.84
N VAL A 532 -19.74 39.88 -14.81
CA VAL A 532 -19.35 39.84 -16.22
C VAL A 532 -19.29 41.26 -16.79
N LEU A 533 -20.26 42.12 -16.50
CA LEU A 533 -20.25 43.53 -16.93
C LEU A 533 -19.03 44.30 -16.43
N ARG A 534 -18.67 44.13 -15.15
CA ARG A 534 -17.44 44.72 -14.58
C ARG A 534 -16.20 44.30 -15.36
N ARG A 535 -16.08 43.00 -15.67
CA ARG A 535 -14.95 42.46 -16.43
C ARG A 535 -14.86 43.01 -17.85
N MET A 536 -16.00 43.31 -18.46
CA MET A 536 -16.10 43.96 -19.77
C MET A 536 -15.91 45.49 -19.70
N GLY A 537 -15.69 46.08 -18.52
CA GLY A 537 -15.55 47.53 -18.33
C GLY A 537 -16.86 48.31 -18.34
N ARG A 538 -18.02 47.65 -18.35
CA ARG A 538 -19.36 48.26 -18.32
C ARG A 538 -19.78 48.51 -16.87
N LEU A 539 -19.04 49.40 -16.20
CA LEU A 539 -19.09 49.55 -14.74
C LEU A 539 -20.46 50.07 -14.23
N ASP A 540 -21.08 51.03 -14.92
CA ASP A 540 -22.39 51.57 -14.52
C ASP A 540 -23.49 50.49 -14.54
N GLU A 541 -23.54 49.69 -15.61
CA GLU A 541 -24.48 48.57 -15.74
C GLU A 541 -24.20 47.45 -14.72
N ALA A 542 -22.94 47.30 -14.31
CA ALA A 542 -22.58 46.38 -13.23
C ALA A 542 -23.15 46.86 -11.89
N VAL A 543 -23.02 48.16 -11.57
CA VAL A 543 -23.60 48.77 -10.36
C VAL A 543 -25.13 48.62 -10.35
N GLU A 544 -25.79 48.86 -11.48
CA GLU A 544 -27.23 48.65 -11.62
C GLU A 544 -27.60 47.17 -11.35
N SER A 545 -26.87 46.23 -11.95
CA SER A 545 -27.10 44.80 -11.76
C SER A 545 -26.96 44.39 -10.28
N TYR A 546 -25.91 44.84 -9.58
CA TYR A 546 -25.78 44.55 -8.15
C TYR A 546 -26.85 45.23 -7.30
N SER A 547 -27.30 46.42 -7.70
CA SER A 547 -28.38 47.14 -7.02
C SER A 547 -29.68 46.35 -7.09
N HIS A 548 -30.02 45.82 -8.27
CA HIS A 548 -31.17 44.92 -8.41
C HIS A 548 -31.01 43.63 -7.60
N ALA A 549 -29.81 43.04 -7.53
CA ALA A 549 -29.57 41.88 -6.67
C ALA A 549 -29.90 42.19 -5.19
N LEU A 550 -29.48 43.37 -4.69
CA LEU A 550 -29.72 43.83 -3.32
C LEU A 550 -31.17 44.27 -3.07
N GLU A 551 -31.87 44.80 -4.08
CA GLU A 551 -33.32 45.05 -3.98
C GLU A 551 -34.11 43.75 -3.77
N LYS A 552 -33.67 42.65 -4.39
CA LYS A 552 -34.33 41.34 -4.23
C LYS A 552 -33.91 40.65 -2.93
N VAL A 553 -32.64 40.77 -2.55
CA VAL A 553 -32.08 40.17 -1.34
C VAL A 553 -31.19 41.22 -0.64
N PRO A 554 -31.75 42.03 0.29
CA PRO A 554 -31.04 43.13 0.93
C PRO A 554 -29.78 42.73 1.70
N ASP A 555 -29.70 41.49 2.20
CA ASP A 555 -28.58 40.93 2.94
C ASP A 555 -27.61 40.10 2.05
N TYR A 556 -27.67 40.25 0.72
CA TYR A 556 -26.77 39.55 -0.20
C TYR A 556 -25.35 40.13 -0.14
N ALA A 557 -24.57 39.69 0.86
CA ALA A 557 -23.24 40.21 1.18
C ALA A 557 -22.29 40.25 -0.03
N GLN A 558 -22.31 39.22 -0.88
CA GLN A 558 -21.45 39.17 -2.07
C GLN A 558 -21.79 40.29 -3.07
N ALA A 559 -23.08 40.55 -3.32
CA ALA A 559 -23.49 41.62 -4.22
C ALA A 559 -23.15 43.01 -3.66
N ALA A 560 -23.26 43.21 -2.33
CA ALA A 560 -22.86 44.44 -1.67
C ALA A 560 -21.36 44.72 -1.80
N LEU A 561 -20.53 43.71 -1.56
CA LEU A 561 -19.07 43.81 -1.73
C LEU A 561 -18.68 44.07 -3.18
N ASN A 562 -19.29 43.35 -4.13
CA ASN A 562 -19.03 43.55 -5.55
C ASN A 562 -19.43 44.96 -6.02
N LYS A 563 -20.57 45.46 -5.56
CA LYS A 563 -21.02 46.84 -5.83
C LYS A 563 -20.04 47.88 -5.29
N ALA A 564 -19.62 47.74 -4.03
CA ALA A 564 -18.68 48.65 -3.40
C ALA A 564 -17.33 48.68 -4.13
N ALA A 565 -16.84 47.52 -4.57
CA ALA A 565 -15.62 47.41 -5.35
C ALA A 565 -15.74 48.15 -6.70
N VAL A 566 -16.86 48.00 -7.42
CA VAL A 566 -17.08 48.71 -8.69
C VAL A 566 -17.25 50.21 -8.50
N LEU A 567 -17.93 50.66 -7.43
CA LEU A 567 -18.03 52.08 -7.12
C LEU A 567 -16.67 52.72 -6.83
N ALA A 568 -15.78 52.00 -6.14
CA ALA A 568 -14.40 52.45 -5.94
C ALA A 568 -13.61 52.52 -7.26
N GLU A 569 -13.82 51.56 -8.16
CA GLU A 569 -13.22 51.59 -9.51
C GLU A 569 -13.73 52.77 -10.33
N LEU A 570 -15.03 53.06 -10.31
CA LEU A 570 -15.61 54.24 -10.98
C LEU A 570 -15.01 55.54 -10.45
N HIS A 571 -14.90 55.70 -9.13
CA HIS A 571 -14.28 56.89 -8.51
C HIS A 571 -12.77 57.02 -8.78
N ALA A 572 -12.08 55.92 -9.13
CA ALA A 572 -10.67 55.96 -9.49
C ALA A 572 -10.44 56.32 -10.97
N VAL A 573 -11.48 56.26 -11.81
CA VAL A 573 -11.41 56.53 -13.26
C VAL A 573 -11.85 57.95 -13.60
N GLU A 574 -12.51 58.67 -12.69
CA GLU A 574 -12.76 60.12 -12.82
C GLU A 574 -11.52 60.92 -12.35
N PRO A 575 -10.79 61.63 -13.24
CA PRO A 575 -9.85 62.65 -12.79
C PRO A 575 -10.61 63.92 -12.40
N VAL A 576 -10.09 64.62 -11.39
CA VAL A 576 -10.54 65.94 -10.89
C VAL A 576 -10.84 66.94 -12.00
#